data_AF-A0A1I5QG06-F1
#
_entry.id   AF-A0A1I5QG06-F1
#
_cell.length_a   1.000
_cell.length_b   1.000
_cell.length_c   1.000
_cell.angle_alpha   90.00
_cell.angle_beta   90.00
_cell.angle_gamma   90.00
#
_symmetry.space_group_name_H-M   'P 1'
#
loop_
_entity.id
_entity.type
_entity.pdbx_description
1 polymer ?
#
loop_
_entity_poly.entity_id
_entity_poly.type
_entity_poly.pdbx_seq_one_letter_code
_entity_poly.pdbx_strand_id
1 'polypeptide(L)'
;MTLSAPTPVKTAAELKKFDVTIRRFDPTQGSASGEEFVLPVDSPDEEHAIASTIANAASWSGKVADGQPLPIAFMAVRVARR
;
A
#
# COMPACT_ATOMS: atom_id res chain seq x y z
N MET A 1 8.04 17.04 -24.34
CA MET A 1 8.25 15.58 -24.29
C MET A 1 6.90 14.95 -24.04
N THR A 2 6.31 14.31 -25.04
CA THR A 2 5.04 13.59 -24.88
C THR A 2 5.33 12.33 -24.07
N LEU A 3 4.86 12.29 -22.83
CA LEU A 3 4.87 11.07 -22.03
C LEU A 3 3.90 10.09 -22.70
N SER A 4 4.43 9.12 -23.45
CA SER A 4 3.65 8.00 -23.93
C SER A 4 3.10 7.25 -22.71
N ALA A 5 1.77 7.08 -22.66
CA ALA A 5 1.13 6.32 -21.60
C ALA A 5 1.71 4.89 -21.54
N PRO A 6 1.92 4.33 -20.33
CA PRO A 6 2.41 2.96 -20.20
C PRO A 6 1.45 1.99 -20.91
N THR A 7 2.02 1.01 -21.60
CA THR A 7 1.22 -0.01 -22.31
C THR A 7 0.45 -0.83 -21.27
N PRO A 8 -0.88 -1.00 -21.42
CA PRO A 8 -1.67 -1.73 -20.44
C PRO A 8 -1.26 -3.21 -20.41
N VAL A 9 -1.10 -3.75 -19.21
CA VAL A 9 -0.90 -5.19 -19.00
C VAL A 9 -2.16 -5.94 -19.40
N LYS A 10 -2.02 -7.01 -20.20
CA LYS A 10 -3.15 -7.74 -20.79
C LYS A 10 -3.37 -9.10 -20.15
N THR A 11 -2.34 -9.66 -19.53
CA THR A 11 -2.37 -11.00 -18.95
C THR A 11 -1.74 -11.05 -17.58
N ALA A 12 -2.20 -11.99 -16.73
CA ALA A 12 -1.64 -12.17 -15.39
C ALA A 12 -0.16 -12.60 -15.41
N ALA A 13 0.33 -13.19 -16.51
CA ALA A 13 1.73 -13.61 -16.67
C ALA A 13 2.70 -12.42 -16.78
N GLU A 14 2.21 -11.23 -17.13
CA GLU A 14 3.01 -10.00 -17.23
C GLU A 14 3.14 -9.28 -15.88
N LEU A 15 2.40 -9.71 -14.85
CA LEU A 15 2.48 -9.13 -13.52
C LEU A 15 3.74 -9.59 -12.80
N LYS A 16 4.43 -8.63 -12.17
CA LYS A 16 5.56 -8.89 -11.29
C LYS A 16 5.06 -9.03 -9.87
N LYS A 17 5.74 -9.86 -9.08
CA LYS A 17 5.41 -10.11 -7.68
C LYS A 17 6.19 -9.15 -6.80
N PHE A 18 5.49 -8.45 -5.92
CA PHE A 18 6.09 -7.52 -4.96
C PHE A 18 5.62 -7.83 -3.55
N ASP A 19 6.49 -7.61 -2.59
CA ASP A 19 6.16 -7.50 -1.18
C ASP A 19 6.23 -6.02 -0.80
N VAL A 20 5.08 -5.41 -0.54
CA VAL A 20 4.98 -4.01 -0.10
C VAL A 20 4.79 -3.98 1.40
N THR A 21 5.75 -3.39 2.10
CA THR A 21 5.65 -3.15 3.54
C THR A 21 4.93 -1.83 3.77
N ILE A 22 3.77 -1.88 4.43
CA ILE A 22 3.04 -0.72 4.90
C ILE A 22 3.19 -0.58 6.41
N ARG A 23 3.20 0.66 6.89
CA ARG A 23 3.12 0.99 8.31
C ARG A 23 1.77 1.60 8.60
N ARG A 24 1.05 1.03 9.58
CA ARG A 24 -0.18 1.58 10.16
C ARG A 24 0.19 2.27 11.47
N PHE A 25 -0.18 3.53 11.64
CA PHE A 25 0.18 4.30 12.83
C PHE A 25 -0.89 5.32 13.20
N ASP A 26 -0.85 5.77 14.45
CA ASP A 26 -1.61 6.93 14.90
C ASP A 26 -0.82 8.20 14.53
N PRO A 27 -1.34 9.07 13.64
CA PRO A 27 -0.64 10.27 13.22
C PRO A 27 -0.40 11.27 14.37
N THR A 28 -1.16 11.18 15.47
CA THR A 28 -0.97 12.02 16.66
C THR A 28 0.22 11.59 17.51
N GLN A 29 0.62 10.31 17.42
CA GLN A 29 1.79 9.75 18.12
C GLN A 29 3.05 9.69 17.24
N GLY A 30 2.89 9.98 15.94
CA GLY A 30 3.96 9.97 14.96
C GLY A 30 4.16 8.61 14.29
N SER A 31 4.88 8.60 13.17
CA SER A 31 5.04 7.40 12.32
C SER A 31 5.96 6.33 12.91
N ALA A 32 6.69 6.61 14.00
CA ALA A 32 7.62 5.67 14.61
C ALA A 32 6.94 4.64 15.53
N SER A 33 5.75 4.94 16.06
CA SER A 33 4.98 4.04 16.93
C SER A 33 4.12 3.02 16.16
N GLY A 34 4.20 3.04 14.82
CA GLY A 34 3.37 2.24 13.94
C GLY A 34 3.74 0.77 13.85
N GLU A 35 2.75 -0.04 13.52
CA GLU A 35 2.88 -1.46 13.22
C GLU A 35 3.12 -1.66 11.72
N GLU A 36 4.07 -2.52 11.36
CA GLU A 36 4.40 -2.83 9.97
C GLU A 36 3.72 -4.12 9.50
N PHE A 37 3.23 -4.12 8.26
CA PHE A 37 2.60 -5.25 7.60
C PHE A 37 3.24 -5.44 6.23
N VAL A 38 3.57 -6.68 5.89
CA VAL A 38 4.04 -7.04 4.55
C VAL A 38 2.87 -7.58 3.75
N LEU A 39 2.57 -6.92 2.63
CA LEU A 39 1.46 -7.25 1.75
C LEU A 39 1.99 -7.72 0.40
N PRO A 40 1.81 -9.01 0.03
CA PRO A 40 2.17 -9.50 -1.29
C PRO A 40 1.16 -8.97 -2.32
N VAL A 41 1.67 -8.41 -3.41
CA VAL A 41 0.86 -7.86 -4.51
C VAL A 41 1.48 -8.20 -5.86
N ASP A 42 0.63 -8.59 -6.80
CA ASP A 42 1.02 -8.78 -8.20
C ASP A 42 0.68 -7.51 -8.98
N SER A 43 1.66 -6.90 -9.62
CA SER A 43 1.55 -5.54 -10.20
C SER A 43 2.45 -5.36 -11.44
N PRO A 44 2.09 -4.50 -12.41
CA PRO A 44 2.97 -4.15 -13.55
C PRO A 44 4.35 -3.61 -13.12
N ASP A 45 4.36 -2.77 -12.09
CA ASP A 45 5.53 -2.08 -11.58
C ASP A 45 5.38 -1.74 -10.09
N GLU A 46 6.46 -1.22 -9.51
CA GLU A 46 6.57 -0.88 -8.08
C GLU A 46 5.64 0.28 -7.70
N GLU A 47 5.47 1.28 -8.56
CA GLU A 47 4.62 2.44 -8.30
C GLU A 47 3.15 2.03 -8.19
N HIS A 48 2.69 1.22 -9.16
CA HIS A 48 1.37 0.63 -9.13
C HIS A 48 1.19 -0.33 -7.95
N ALA A 49 2.24 -1.08 -7.56
CA ALA A 49 2.20 -1.98 -6.42
C ALA A 49 1.97 -1.20 -5.11
N ILE A 50 2.72 -0.12 -4.92
CA ILE A 50 2.57 0.79 -3.77
C ILE A 50 1.18 1.42 -3.76
N ALA A 51 0.76 2.02 -4.87
CA ALA A 51 -0.53 2.70 -4.97
C ALA A 51 -1.70 1.76 -4.67
N SER A 52 -1.71 0.57 -5.28
CA SER A 52 -2.74 -0.46 -5.06
C SER A 52 -2.75 -0.94 -3.61
N THR A 53 -1.57 -1.16 -3.03
CA THR A 53 -1.45 -1.61 -1.64
C THR A 53 -1.99 -0.57 -0.67
N ILE A 54 -1.66 0.71 -0.87
CA ILE A 54 -2.14 1.79 -0.01
C ILE A 54 -3.66 1.99 -0.15
N ALA A 55 -4.20 1.93 -1.37
CA ALA A 55 -5.65 2.00 -1.58
C ALA A 55 -6.40 0.85 -0.87
N ASN A 56 -5.84 -0.37 -0.93
CA ASN A 56 -6.40 -1.52 -0.22
C ASN A 56 -6.27 -1.36 1.30
N ALA A 57 -5.13 -0.85 1.79
CA ALA A 57 -4.91 -0.60 3.21
C ALA A 57 -5.86 0.47 3.77
N ALA A 58 -6.16 1.52 3.00
CA ALA A 58 -7.16 2.51 3.35
C ALA A 58 -8.57 1.92 3.49
N SER A 59 -8.83 0.77 2.85
CA SER A 59 -10.08 0.03 2.98
C SER A 59 -10.11 -0.91 4.20
N TRP A 60 -9.00 -1.05 4.94
CA TRP A 60 -9.00 -1.85 6.16
C TRP A 60 -9.92 -1.24 7.21
N SER A 61 -11.03 -1.94 7.47
CA SER A 61 -12.00 -1.61 8.50
C SER A 61 -11.43 -1.89 9.88
N GLY A 62 -10.62 -0.98 10.39
CA GLY A 62 -10.22 -1.02 11.78
C GLY A 62 -9.87 0.37 12.28
N LYS A 63 -10.29 0.82 13.45
CA LYS A 63 -11.30 0.31 14.39
C LYS A 63 -11.89 1.54 15.05
N VAL A 64 -13.21 1.64 15.10
CA VAL A 64 -13.89 2.56 16.01
C VAL A 64 -13.59 2.09 17.43
N ALA A 65 -13.11 2.97 18.30
CA ALA A 65 -13.03 2.75 19.74
C ALA A 65 -14.14 3.58 20.38
N ASP A 66 -15.00 2.96 21.18
CA ASP A 66 -16.14 3.63 21.83
C ASP A 66 -17.06 4.38 20.84
N GLY A 67 -17.20 3.86 19.62
CA GLY A 67 -18.00 4.45 18.56
C GLY A 67 -17.35 5.65 17.84
N GLN A 68 -16.12 6.01 18.19
CA GLN A 68 -15.35 7.08 17.54
C GLN A 68 -14.27 6.53 16.61
N PRO A 69 -14.10 7.10 15.40
CA PRO A 69 -13.05 6.67 14.50
C PRO A 69 -11.68 6.93 15.14
N LEU A 70 -10.84 5.90 15.22
CA LEU A 70 -9.45 6.09 15.62
C LEU A 70 -8.69 6.82 14.50
N PRO A 71 -7.80 7.78 14.84
CA PRO A 71 -6.93 8.41 13.86
C PRO A 71 -5.91 7.37 13.38
N ILE A 72 -6.07 6.90 12.14
CA ILE A 72 -5.21 5.87 11.55
C ILE A 72 -4.68 6.39 10.22
N ALA A 73 -3.37 6.29 10.05
CA ALA A 73 -2.68 6.58 8.80
C ALA A 73 -1.92 5.35 8.32
N PHE A 74 -1.77 5.26 6.99
CA PHE A 74 -1.01 4.20 6.32
C PHE A 74 0.10 4.82 5.49
N MET A 75 1.28 4.21 5.50
CA MET A 75 2.44 4.66 4.73
C MET A 75 3.18 3.45 4.16
N ALA A 76 3.51 3.45 2.87
CA ALA A 76 4.40 2.45 2.31
C ALA A 76 5.84 2.80 2.72
N VAL A 77 6.53 1.88 3.38
CA VAL A 77 7.89 2.09 3.90
C VAL A 77 8.94 1.28 3.16
N ARG A 78 8.51 0.24 2.43
CA ARG A 78 9.40 -0.58 1.60
C ARG A 78 8.60 -1.26 0.49
N VAL A 79 9.24 -1.43 -0.65
CA VAL A 79 8.80 -2.34 -1.71
C VAL A 79 9.99 -3.22 -2.08
N ALA A 80 9.75 -4.52 -2.20
CA ALA A 80 10.76 -5.48 -2.65
C ALA A 80 10.15 -6.40 -3.70
N ARG A 81 10.96 -6.78 -4.69
CA ARG A 81 10.55 -7.79 -5.67
C ARG A 81 10.72 -9.19 -5.04
N ARG A 82 9.72 -10.04 -5.26
CA ARG A 82 9.68 -11.43 -4.77
C ARG A 82 9.99 -12.43 -5.86
#